data_AF-X1CTJ7-F1
#
_entry.id   AF-X1CTJ7-F1
#
_cell.length_a   1.000
_cell.length_b   1.000
_cell.length_c   1.000
_cell.angle_alpha   90.00
_cell.angle_beta   90.00
_cell.angle_gamma   90.00
#
_symmetry.space_group_name_H-M   'P 1'
#
loop_
_entity.id
_entity.type
_entity.pdbx_description
1 polymer ?
#
loop_
_entity_poly.entity_id
_entity_poly.type
_entity_poly.pdbx_seq_one_letter_code
_entity_poly.pdbx_strand_id
1 'polypeptide(L)'
;MKKWIWRILAVIFVLFSLSCATQDEQSEREAEMKKELAKIKYDVPDEPDVNYDVLDNIDISNSEFGVVSLPEDLGKTLTGLFSKYTKVVAPNGKPIHIFGQSGVSDLQVARAREILKYHLADTPGSQYGEDKSGVANRMGDVRATLCYTDTQLKAFALYDIIDKTKLATQDLYATESPVEGSYEYINNKGKPGERFTRDASYEEIFHLVHGKGMQHVVPAYHKEIEEAEKVVRPVLHKIGKIRQK
;
A
#
# COMPACT_ATOMS: atom_id res chain seq x y z
N MET A 1 -12.76 -20.72 1.87
CA MET A 1 -13.64 -19.92 0.99
C MET A 1 -14.65 -19.02 1.73
N LYS A 2 -15.42 -19.46 2.74
CA LYS A 2 -16.45 -18.62 3.39
C LYS A 2 -15.98 -17.57 4.43
N LYS A 3 -14.75 -17.64 4.96
CA LYS A 3 -14.27 -16.71 6.01
C LYS A 3 -13.60 -15.42 5.49
N TRP A 4 -13.24 -15.36 4.20
CA TRP A 4 -12.46 -14.25 3.62
C TRP A 4 -13.31 -13.15 2.98
N ILE A 5 -14.53 -13.48 2.55
CA ILE A 5 -15.50 -12.51 2.00
C ILE A 5 -15.81 -11.39 3.01
N TRP A 6 -15.73 -11.68 4.32
CA TRP A 6 -15.95 -10.70 5.39
C TRP A 6 -14.82 -9.67 5.57
N ARG A 7 -13.58 -9.95 5.12
CA ARG A 7 -12.47 -8.98 5.22
C ARG A 7 -12.44 -8.00 4.06
N ILE A 8 -12.81 -8.46 2.85
CA ILE A 8 -13.02 -7.58 1.68
C ILE A 8 -14.22 -6.65 1.92
N LEU A 9 -15.28 -7.13 2.57
CA LEU A 9 -16.44 -6.31 2.95
C LEU A 9 -16.09 -5.20 3.95
N ALA A 10 -15.14 -5.40 4.87
CA ALA A 10 -14.83 -4.40 5.90
C ALA A 10 -14.09 -3.16 5.36
N VAL A 11 -13.26 -3.32 4.32
CA VAL A 11 -12.56 -2.19 3.67
C VAL A 11 -13.49 -1.47 2.68
N ILE A 12 -14.41 -2.19 2.04
CA ILE A 12 -15.42 -1.58 1.14
C ILE A 12 -16.48 -0.79 1.94
N PHE A 13 -16.80 -1.19 3.18
CA PHE A 13 -17.91 -0.57 3.92
C PHE A 13 -17.62 0.82 4.51
N VAL A 14 -16.35 1.22 4.65
CA VAL A 14 -16.01 2.48 5.34
C VAL A 14 -15.82 3.67 4.39
N LEU A 15 -15.68 3.45 3.09
CA LEU A 15 -15.52 4.54 2.10
C LEU A 15 -16.67 4.68 1.08
N PHE A 16 -17.70 3.83 1.12
CA PHE A 16 -18.81 3.87 0.16
C PHE A 16 -20.22 3.93 0.76
N SER A 17 -20.39 4.45 1.99
CA SER A 17 -21.73 4.68 2.56
C SER A 17 -22.39 6.01 2.11
N LEU A 18 -21.96 6.57 0.96
CA LEU A 18 -22.66 7.64 0.24
C LEU A 18 -22.92 7.19 -1.20
N SER A 19 -23.84 6.25 -1.40
CA SER A 19 -24.38 6.02 -2.75
C SER A 19 -25.81 5.51 -2.66
N CYS A 20 -26.71 6.19 -3.36
CA CYS A 20 -28.12 5.84 -3.60
C CYS A 20 -28.28 4.59 -4.49
N ALA A 21 -27.34 3.64 -4.46
CA ALA A 21 -27.37 2.49 -5.34
C ALA A 21 -28.31 1.41 -4.82
N THR A 22 -29.15 0.87 -5.69
CA THR A 22 -30.03 -0.26 -5.34
C THR A 22 -29.19 -1.52 -5.10
N GLN A 23 -29.76 -2.50 -4.40
CA GLN A 23 -29.11 -3.80 -4.18
C GLN A 23 -28.77 -4.50 -5.51
N ASP A 24 -29.61 -4.30 -6.52
CA ASP A 24 -29.38 -4.84 -7.87
C ASP A 24 -28.18 -4.15 -8.55
N GLU A 25 -28.07 -2.82 -8.47
CA GLU A 25 -26.93 -2.06 -9.00
C GLU A 25 -25.59 -2.43 -8.33
N GLN A 26 -25.61 -2.74 -7.02
CA GLN A 26 -24.41 -3.24 -6.33
C GLN A 26 -24.01 -4.62 -6.84
N SER A 27 -24.98 -5.51 -7.04
CA SER A 27 -24.71 -6.86 -7.55
C SER A 27 -24.14 -6.85 -8.98
N GLU A 28 -24.61 -5.93 -9.83
CA GLU A 28 -24.09 -5.75 -11.19
C GLU A 28 -22.65 -5.24 -11.20
N ARG A 29 -22.34 -4.23 -10.37
CA ARG A 29 -20.96 -3.71 -10.22
C ARG A 29 -19.99 -4.78 -9.71
N GLU A 30 -20.43 -5.61 -8.77
CA GLU A 30 -19.62 -6.73 -8.30
C GLU A 30 -19.35 -7.77 -9.39
N ALA A 31 -20.37 -8.08 -10.21
CA ALA A 31 -20.23 -9.01 -11.33
C ALA A 31 -19.28 -8.46 -12.40
N GLU A 32 -19.39 -7.16 -12.71
CA GLU A 32 -18.49 -6.48 -13.64
C GLU A 32 -17.05 -6.48 -13.11
N MET A 33 -16.84 -6.13 -11.84
CA MET A 33 -15.52 -6.17 -11.22
C MET A 33 -14.89 -7.56 -11.28
N LYS A 34 -15.65 -8.63 -10.98
CA LYS A 34 -15.17 -10.01 -11.10
C LYS A 34 -14.77 -10.37 -12.53
N LYS A 35 -15.55 -9.90 -13.51
CA LYS A 35 -15.24 -10.10 -14.94
C LYS A 35 -13.95 -9.40 -15.33
N GLU A 36 -13.72 -8.17 -14.86
CA GLU A 36 -12.49 -7.44 -15.14
C GLU A 36 -11.28 -8.05 -14.43
N LEU A 37 -11.43 -8.48 -13.17
CA LEU A 37 -10.38 -9.21 -12.44
C LEU A 37 -9.97 -10.49 -13.16
N ALA A 38 -10.92 -11.25 -13.71
CA ALA A 38 -10.64 -12.50 -14.40
C ALA A 38 -9.79 -12.32 -15.69
N LYS A 39 -9.77 -11.11 -16.26
CA LYS A 39 -8.93 -10.76 -17.42
C LYS A 39 -7.48 -10.49 -17.03
N ILE A 40 -7.22 -10.12 -15.77
CA ILE A 40 -5.86 -9.89 -15.29
C ILE A 40 -5.21 -11.25 -15.05
N LYS A 41 -4.07 -11.46 -15.71
CA LYS A 41 -3.24 -12.65 -15.56
C LYS A 41 -1.83 -12.20 -15.26
N TYR A 42 -1.27 -12.77 -14.20
CA TYR A 42 0.14 -12.66 -13.87
C TYR A 42 0.84 -13.94 -14.29
N ASP A 43 2.05 -13.80 -14.82
CA ASP A 43 2.90 -14.94 -15.17
C ASP A 43 3.66 -15.41 -13.92
N VAL A 44 2.94 -16.10 -13.02
CA VAL A 44 3.45 -16.59 -11.73
C VAL A 44 3.21 -18.10 -11.60
N PRO A 45 4.06 -18.81 -10.84
CA PRO A 45 3.84 -20.23 -10.55
C PRO A 45 2.64 -20.45 -9.62
N ASP A 46 2.12 -21.69 -9.58
CA ASP A 46 1.01 -22.07 -8.70
C ASP A 46 1.38 -21.99 -7.20
N GLU A 47 2.63 -22.36 -6.89
CA GLU A 47 3.25 -22.28 -5.57
C GLU A 47 4.32 -21.19 -5.54
N PRO A 48 4.41 -20.41 -4.45
CA PRO A 48 5.34 -19.28 -4.38
C PRO A 48 6.80 -19.73 -4.33
N ASP A 49 7.62 -19.19 -5.23
CA ASP A 49 9.04 -19.52 -5.45
C ASP A 49 9.98 -18.34 -5.13
N VAL A 50 9.73 -17.61 -4.04
CA VAL A 50 10.52 -16.43 -3.67
C VAL A 50 11.87 -16.81 -3.05
N ASN A 51 12.96 -16.32 -3.64
CA ASN A 51 14.30 -16.38 -3.05
C ASN A 51 14.54 -15.20 -2.10
N TYR A 52 14.31 -15.42 -0.80
CA TYR A 52 14.42 -14.35 0.21
C TYR A 52 15.86 -13.89 0.44
N ASP A 53 16.86 -14.74 0.23
CA ASP A 53 18.26 -14.35 0.38
C ASP A 53 18.67 -13.37 -0.73
N VAL A 54 18.21 -13.60 -1.96
CA VAL A 54 18.38 -12.64 -3.06
C VAL A 54 17.59 -11.36 -2.78
N LEU A 55 16.32 -11.48 -2.38
CA LEU A 55 15.46 -10.34 -2.07
C LEU A 55 16.08 -9.39 -1.05
N ASP A 56 16.58 -9.94 0.05
CA ASP A 56 17.09 -9.16 1.16
C ASP A 56 18.38 -8.38 0.75
N ASN A 57 19.10 -8.89 -0.26
CA ASN A 57 20.41 -8.39 -0.70
C ASN A 57 20.43 -7.67 -2.06
N ILE A 58 19.29 -7.41 -2.71
CA ILE A 58 19.26 -6.65 -3.98
C ILE A 58 19.97 -5.29 -3.81
N ASP A 59 20.97 -5.01 -4.66
CA ASP A 59 21.69 -3.74 -4.67
C ASP A 59 20.91 -2.67 -5.45
N ILE A 60 20.68 -1.53 -4.80
CA ILE A 60 19.94 -0.41 -5.37
C ILE A 60 20.83 0.80 -5.66
N SER A 61 22.14 0.71 -5.42
CA SER A 61 23.06 1.85 -5.55
C SER A 61 23.45 2.19 -6.98
N ASN A 62 23.22 1.28 -7.93
CA ASN A 62 23.68 1.40 -9.31
C ASN A 62 22.70 2.14 -10.24
N SER A 63 21.62 2.74 -9.73
CA SER A 63 20.69 3.53 -10.55
C SER A 63 20.47 4.94 -10.01
N GLU A 64 20.19 5.87 -10.92
CA GLU A 64 20.06 7.31 -10.63
C GLU A 64 19.09 7.60 -9.47
N PHE A 65 17.94 6.93 -9.45
CA PHE A 65 16.92 7.08 -8.40
C PHE A 65 16.97 5.96 -7.35
N GLY A 66 17.96 5.07 -7.41
CA GLY A 66 18.01 3.85 -6.61
C GLY A 66 16.79 2.93 -6.80
N VAL A 67 16.20 2.97 -7.99
CA VAL A 67 15.14 2.07 -8.46
C VAL A 67 15.75 1.14 -9.49
N VAL A 68 15.68 -0.16 -9.28
CA VAL A 68 16.34 -1.17 -10.11
C VAL A 68 15.35 -2.21 -10.63
N SER A 69 15.71 -2.91 -11.70
CA SER A 69 15.00 -4.11 -12.13
C SER A 69 15.18 -5.24 -11.12
N LEU A 70 14.23 -6.17 -11.07
CA LEU A 70 14.34 -7.37 -10.24
C LEU A 70 15.35 -8.36 -10.85
N PRO A 71 16.24 -8.96 -10.03
CA PRO A 71 17.10 -10.05 -10.47
C PRO A 71 16.30 -11.26 -10.95
N GLU A 72 16.81 -11.98 -11.96
CA GLU A 72 16.13 -13.17 -12.51
C GLU A 72 16.05 -14.32 -11.49
N ASP A 73 17.03 -14.43 -10.61
CA ASP A 73 17.14 -15.46 -9.56
C ASP A 73 16.31 -15.17 -8.30
N LEU A 74 15.56 -14.07 -8.29
CA LEU A 74 14.62 -13.72 -7.22
C LEU A 74 13.41 -14.68 -7.15
N GLY A 75 13.08 -15.31 -8.27
CA GLY A 75 11.92 -16.20 -8.40
C GLY A 75 10.74 -15.55 -9.11
N LYS A 76 9.96 -16.39 -9.80
CA LYS A 76 8.95 -15.96 -10.77
C LYS A 76 7.72 -15.35 -10.10
N THR A 77 7.46 -15.68 -8.84
CA THR A 77 6.39 -15.10 -8.04
C THR A 77 6.51 -13.58 -7.94
N LEU A 78 7.72 -13.03 -7.83
CA LEU A 78 7.92 -11.58 -7.75
C LEU A 78 8.22 -10.95 -9.11
N THR A 79 9.06 -11.58 -9.92
CA THR A 79 9.41 -11.05 -11.25
C THR A 79 8.24 -11.09 -12.24
N GLY A 80 7.26 -11.98 -12.03
CA GLY A 80 6.00 -12.01 -12.79
C GLY A 80 4.97 -10.97 -12.35
N LEU A 81 5.12 -10.38 -11.16
CA LEU A 81 4.20 -9.37 -10.62
C LEU A 81 4.72 -7.94 -10.78
N PHE A 82 6.03 -7.75 -10.65
CA PHE A 82 6.67 -6.46 -10.53
C PHE A 82 7.87 -6.37 -11.47
N SER A 83 8.24 -5.15 -11.86
CA SER A 83 9.41 -4.90 -12.72
C SER A 83 10.42 -3.97 -12.08
N LYS A 84 10.07 -3.34 -10.95
CA LYS A 84 10.86 -2.31 -10.28
C LYS A 84 10.99 -2.62 -8.80
N TYR A 85 12.12 -2.26 -8.24
CA TYR A 85 12.43 -2.47 -6.84
C TYR A 85 13.23 -1.33 -6.24
N THR A 86 12.91 -1.02 -5.00
CA THR A 86 13.81 -0.30 -4.10
C THR A 86 13.60 -0.76 -2.66
N LYS A 87 14.39 -0.22 -1.73
CA LYS A 87 14.27 -0.52 -0.31
C LYS A 87 14.67 0.65 0.58
N VAL A 88 14.20 0.62 1.82
CA VAL A 88 14.80 1.33 2.95
C VAL A 88 15.49 0.29 3.83
N VAL A 89 16.73 0.52 4.23
CA VAL A 89 17.44 -0.35 5.17
C VAL A 89 17.17 0.16 6.59
N ALA A 90 16.57 -0.69 7.43
CA ALA A 90 16.33 -0.36 8.83
C ALA A 90 17.65 -0.39 9.64
N PRO A 91 17.70 0.21 10.84
CA PRO A 91 18.91 0.23 11.68
C PRO A 91 19.50 -1.16 12.02
N ASN A 92 18.66 -2.20 12.07
CA ASN A 92 19.09 -3.59 12.24
C ASN A 92 19.68 -4.24 10.97
N GLY A 93 19.87 -3.46 9.90
CA GLY A 93 20.42 -3.92 8.62
C GLY A 93 19.43 -4.63 7.71
N LYS A 94 18.18 -4.84 8.14
CA LYS A 94 17.17 -5.55 7.35
C LYS A 94 16.39 -4.59 6.44
N PRO A 95 16.00 -5.03 5.24
CA PRO A 95 15.27 -4.20 4.30
C PRO A 95 13.77 -4.09 4.61
N ILE A 96 13.21 -2.93 4.27
CA ILE A 96 11.79 -2.68 4.06
C ILE A 96 11.61 -2.52 2.56
N HIS A 97 10.84 -3.41 1.94
CA HIS A 97 10.80 -3.58 0.49
C HIS A 97 9.76 -2.67 -0.16
N ILE A 98 10.06 -2.17 -1.35
CA ILE A 98 9.11 -1.44 -2.20
C ILE A 98 9.21 -2.02 -3.60
N PHE A 99 8.12 -2.60 -4.08
CA PHE A 99 8.02 -3.11 -5.45
C PHE A 99 7.12 -2.21 -6.28
N GLY A 100 7.47 -2.02 -7.56
CA GLY A 100 6.66 -1.31 -8.54
C GLY A 100 6.35 -2.18 -9.75
N GLN A 101 5.10 -2.13 -10.19
CA GLN A 101 4.68 -2.65 -11.50
C GLN A 101 5.17 -1.74 -12.64
N SER A 102 5.07 -2.21 -13.87
CA SER A 102 5.64 -1.53 -15.04
C SER A 102 4.99 -0.17 -15.35
N GLY A 103 3.73 0.04 -14.95
CA GLY A 103 3.03 1.31 -15.07
C GLY A 103 3.34 2.31 -13.95
N VAL A 104 4.06 1.90 -12.90
CA VAL A 104 4.56 2.80 -11.86
C VAL A 104 5.87 3.43 -12.34
N SER A 105 5.98 4.76 -12.38
CA SER A 105 7.22 5.44 -12.79
C SER A 105 8.34 5.32 -11.74
N ASP A 106 9.60 5.49 -12.16
CA ASP A 106 10.75 5.42 -11.22
C ASP A 106 10.69 6.55 -10.19
N LEU A 107 10.22 7.74 -10.61
CA LEU A 107 9.98 8.87 -9.71
C LEU A 107 8.91 8.56 -8.67
N GLN A 108 7.84 7.85 -9.04
CA GLN A 108 6.83 7.39 -8.09
C GLN A 108 7.42 6.44 -7.05
N VAL A 109 8.20 5.44 -7.49
CA VAL A 109 8.85 4.49 -6.58
C VAL A 109 9.86 5.19 -5.66
N ALA A 110 10.65 6.12 -6.21
CA ALA A 110 11.59 6.92 -5.43
C ALA A 110 10.87 7.81 -4.40
N ARG A 111 9.79 8.50 -4.81
CA ARG A 111 8.95 9.31 -3.92
C ARG A 111 8.36 8.47 -2.78
N ALA A 112 7.83 7.29 -3.07
CA ALA A 112 7.33 6.38 -2.05
C ALA A 112 8.42 6.00 -1.03
N ARG A 113 9.65 5.75 -1.50
CA ARG A 113 10.80 5.50 -0.60
C ARG A 113 11.12 6.69 0.29
N GLU A 114 11.08 7.92 -0.24
CA GLU A 114 11.36 9.12 0.56
C GLU A 114 10.23 9.42 1.57
N ILE A 115 8.96 9.18 1.21
CA ILE A 115 7.83 9.27 2.16
C ILE A 115 7.97 8.22 3.27
N LEU A 116 8.38 6.99 2.94
CA LEU A 116 8.64 5.97 3.94
C LEU A 116 9.76 6.38 4.90
N LYS A 117 10.88 6.91 4.38
CA LYS A 117 11.96 7.46 5.22
C LYS A 117 11.47 8.60 6.10
N TYR A 118 10.64 9.50 5.58
CA TYR A 118 10.05 10.58 6.35
C TYR A 118 9.23 10.06 7.53
N HIS A 119 8.36 9.07 7.31
CA HIS A 119 7.57 8.46 8.38
C HIS A 119 8.44 7.77 9.45
N LEU A 120 9.57 7.21 9.03
CA LEU A 120 10.54 6.53 9.91
C LEU A 120 11.59 7.47 10.53
N ALA A 121 11.63 8.75 10.16
CA ALA A 121 12.55 9.71 10.73
C ALA A 121 12.12 10.10 12.15
N ASP A 122 13.09 10.17 13.06
CA ASP A 122 12.88 10.61 14.43
C ASP A 122 12.33 12.04 14.47
N THR A 123 11.54 12.31 15.49
CA THR A 123 10.98 13.63 15.80
C THR A 123 11.35 13.97 17.24
N PRO A 124 12.54 14.57 17.46
CA PRO A 124 13.06 14.85 18.79
C PRO A 124 12.07 15.64 19.66
N GLY A 125 11.95 15.24 20.93
CA GLY A 125 11.04 15.87 21.88
C GLY A 125 9.56 15.50 21.72
N SER A 126 9.21 14.60 20.79
CA SER A 126 7.85 14.07 20.69
C SER A 126 7.64 12.84 21.57
N GLN A 127 6.43 12.68 22.11
CA GLN A 127 6.08 11.60 23.03
C GLN A 127 6.29 10.20 22.45
N TYR A 128 6.02 10.01 21.16
CA TYR A 128 6.02 8.69 20.49
C TYR A 128 6.98 8.58 19.31
N GLY A 129 7.64 9.67 18.94
CA GLY A 129 8.49 9.73 17.75
C GLY A 129 9.94 10.10 18.06
N GLU A 130 10.33 10.25 19.33
CA GLU A 130 11.72 10.59 19.69
C GLU A 130 12.75 9.59 19.15
N ASP A 131 12.39 8.30 19.13
CA ASP A 131 13.19 7.23 18.52
C ASP A 131 12.27 6.23 17.80
N LYS A 132 12.39 6.16 16.47
CA LYS A 132 11.64 5.25 15.59
C LYS A 132 12.50 4.07 15.11
N SER A 133 13.71 3.89 15.62
CA SER A 133 14.57 2.76 15.27
C SER A 133 13.88 1.42 15.54
N GLY A 134 13.17 1.29 16.67
CA GLY A 134 12.37 0.11 17.01
C GLY A 134 11.26 -0.16 15.99
N VAL A 135 10.58 0.88 15.50
CA VAL A 135 9.53 0.78 14.47
C VAL A 135 10.13 0.28 13.16
N ALA A 136 11.23 0.89 12.69
CA ALA A 136 11.90 0.49 11.47
C ALA A 136 12.45 -0.95 11.56
N ASN A 137 13.07 -1.32 12.68
CA ASN A 137 13.60 -2.66 12.91
C ASN A 137 12.50 -3.72 12.83
N ARG A 138 11.37 -3.46 13.49
CA ARG A 138 10.20 -4.34 13.46
C ARG A 138 9.68 -4.53 12.03
N MET A 139 9.65 -3.46 11.22
CA MET A 139 9.24 -3.54 9.81
C MET A 139 10.20 -4.40 9.00
N GLY A 140 11.52 -4.24 9.18
CA GLY A 140 12.53 -5.09 8.56
C GLY A 140 12.43 -6.56 8.99
N ASP A 141 12.11 -6.82 10.26
CA ASP A 141 11.97 -8.19 10.80
C ASP A 141 10.83 -9.00 10.16
N VAL A 142 9.76 -8.34 9.72
CA VAL A 142 8.62 -9.00 9.03
C VAL A 142 8.59 -8.77 7.53
N ARG A 143 9.67 -8.25 6.93
CA ARG A 143 9.71 -7.95 5.49
C ARG A 143 8.51 -7.11 5.08
N ALA A 144 8.28 -6.02 5.82
CA ALA A 144 7.28 -5.03 5.46
C ALA A 144 7.50 -4.61 4.00
N THR A 145 6.43 -4.68 3.21
CA THR A 145 6.51 -4.58 1.75
C THR A 145 5.41 -3.66 1.22
N LEU A 146 5.80 -2.61 0.50
CA LEU A 146 4.87 -1.81 -0.29
C LEU A 146 4.73 -2.42 -1.69
N CYS A 147 3.53 -2.82 -2.06
CA CYS A 147 3.17 -3.35 -3.38
C CYS A 147 2.55 -2.23 -4.21
N TYR A 148 3.36 -1.57 -5.02
CA TYR A 148 2.93 -0.45 -5.84
C TYR A 148 2.41 -0.95 -7.20
N THR A 149 1.09 -0.91 -7.40
CA THR A 149 0.43 -1.44 -8.59
C THR A 149 -0.01 -0.34 -9.55
N ASP A 150 -0.16 -0.69 -10.82
CA ASP A 150 -0.59 0.27 -11.85
C ASP A 150 -2.00 0.82 -11.53
N THR A 151 -2.87 -0.05 -11.01
CA THR A 151 -4.26 0.28 -10.65
C THR A 151 -4.70 -0.49 -9.41
N GLN A 152 -5.80 -0.02 -8.81
CA GLN A 152 -6.49 -0.75 -7.74
C GLN A 152 -6.92 -2.15 -8.18
N LEU A 153 -7.43 -2.30 -9.40
CA LEU A 153 -7.87 -3.60 -9.93
C LEU A 153 -6.70 -4.60 -9.99
N LYS A 154 -5.50 -4.13 -10.34
CA LYS A 154 -4.29 -4.96 -10.32
C LYS A 154 -3.85 -5.35 -8.91
N ALA A 155 -4.06 -4.50 -7.91
CA ALA A 155 -3.81 -4.85 -6.50
C ALA A 155 -4.77 -5.96 -6.04
N PHE A 156 -6.06 -5.85 -6.37
CA PHE A 156 -7.04 -6.88 -6.02
C PHE A 156 -6.71 -8.24 -6.66
N ALA A 157 -6.22 -8.25 -7.91
CA ALA A 157 -5.77 -9.47 -8.57
C ALA A 157 -4.46 -10.05 -7.98
N LEU A 158 -3.71 -9.26 -7.22
CA LEU A 158 -2.41 -9.64 -6.65
C LEU A 158 -2.55 -10.31 -5.28
N TYR A 159 -3.62 -10.03 -4.51
CA TYR A 159 -3.76 -10.49 -3.12
C TYR A 159 -3.61 -12.01 -2.95
N ASP A 160 -4.34 -12.82 -3.72
CA ASP A 160 -4.30 -14.28 -3.61
C ASP A 160 -2.92 -14.88 -3.91
N ILE A 161 -2.06 -14.14 -4.64
CA ILE A 161 -0.70 -14.55 -4.97
C ILE A 161 0.25 -14.14 -3.85
N ILE A 162 0.21 -12.85 -3.46
CA ILE A 162 1.16 -12.30 -2.50
C ILE A 162 0.93 -12.82 -1.08
N ASP A 163 -0.32 -13.13 -0.71
CA ASP A 163 -0.69 -13.66 0.60
C ASP A 163 -0.13 -15.05 0.88
N LYS A 164 0.32 -15.76 -0.16
CA LYS A 164 1.03 -17.04 -0.03
C LYS A 164 2.52 -16.86 0.30
N THR A 165 3.05 -15.65 0.19
CA THR A 165 4.46 -15.34 0.49
C THR A 165 4.66 -15.02 1.98
N LYS A 166 5.92 -14.78 2.39
CA LYS A 166 6.27 -14.33 3.74
C LYS A 166 6.31 -12.80 3.88
N LEU A 167 5.79 -12.06 2.90
CA LEU A 167 5.84 -10.60 2.86
C LEU A 167 4.68 -10.00 3.66
N ALA A 168 4.98 -8.98 4.45
CA ALA A 168 3.97 -8.24 5.19
C ALA A 168 3.54 -7.00 4.39
N THR A 169 2.47 -7.15 3.59
CA THR A 169 2.15 -6.22 2.51
C THR A 169 1.23 -5.06 2.90
N GLN A 170 1.34 -4.00 2.11
CA GLN A 170 0.41 -2.86 1.96
C GLN A 170 0.44 -2.45 0.48
N ASP A 171 -0.70 -2.13 -0.10
CA ASP A 171 -0.80 -1.70 -1.49
C ASP A 171 -0.78 -0.17 -1.65
N LEU A 172 -0.33 0.29 -2.83
CA LEU A 172 -0.40 1.68 -3.28
C LEU A 172 -0.67 1.70 -4.79
N TYR A 173 -1.46 2.66 -5.28
CA TYR A 173 -1.87 2.70 -6.69
C TYR A 173 -1.24 3.88 -7.42
N ALA A 174 -0.70 3.62 -8.63
CA ALA A 174 -0.10 4.66 -9.46
C ALA A 174 -1.09 5.79 -9.78
N THR A 175 -2.37 5.44 -9.92
CA THR A 175 -3.47 6.36 -10.22
C THR A 175 -3.82 7.32 -9.07
N GLU A 176 -3.34 7.08 -7.86
CA GLU A 176 -3.61 7.90 -6.67
C GLU A 176 -2.31 8.40 -6.02
N SER A 177 -1.23 8.48 -6.79
CA SER A 177 0.10 8.78 -6.28
C SER A 177 0.85 9.72 -7.23
N PRO A 178 0.44 11.00 -7.28
CA PRO A 178 1.08 11.99 -8.13
C PRO A 178 2.55 12.18 -7.73
N VAL A 179 3.37 12.70 -8.64
CA VAL A 179 4.76 13.09 -8.36
C VAL A 179 4.91 14.58 -8.56
N GLU A 180 5.88 15.16 -7.86
CA GLU A 180 6.16 16.59 -7.91
C GLU A 180 6.37 17.02 -9.37
N GLY A 181 5.61 18.05 -9.80
CA GLY A 181 5.64 18.55 -11.18
C GLY A 181 4.72 17.80 -12.17
N SER A 182 4.02 16.74 -11.75
CA SER A 182 2.99 16.11 -12.59
C SER A 182 1.77 17.03 -12.77
N TYR A 183 0.94 16.75 -13.78
CA TYR A 183 -0.30 17.49 -14.01
C TYR A 183 -1.20 17.44 -12.78
N GLU A 184 -1.35 16.24 -12.21
CA GLU A 184 -2.19 15.95 -11.05
C GLU A 184 -1.68 16.68 -9.82
N TYR A 185 -0.35 16.73 -9.62
CA TYR A 185 0.27 17.48 -8.52
C TYR A 185 0.01 18.99 -8.64
N ILE A 186 0.26 19.57 -9.82
CA ILE A 186 0.14 21.03 -10.03
C ILE A 186 -1.32 21.49 -9.98
N ASN A 187 -2.24 20.69 -10.52
CA ASN A 187 -3.64 21.11 -10.71
C ASN A 187 -4.60 20.52 -9.67
N ASN A 188 -4.12 19.62 -8.80
CA ASN A 188 -4.91 18.86 -7.83
C ASN A 188 -6.17 18.22 -8.47
N LYS A 189 -6.03 17.73 -9.71
CA LYS A 189 -7.10 17.10 -10.50
C LYS A 189 -6.50 16.23 -11.61
N GLY A 190 -7.29 15.29 -12.10
CA GLY A 190 -6.89 14.41 -13.20
C GLY A 190 -6.81 15.15 -14.51
N LYS A 191 -5.99 14.65 -15.44
CA LYS A 191 -5.99 15.14 -16.83
C LYS A 191 -7.40 15.03 -17.45
N PRO A 192 -7.71 15.83 -18.49
CA PRO A 192 -8.99 15.72 -19.17
C PRO A 192 -9.29 14.27 -19.59
N GLY A 193 -10.38 13.70 -19.07
CA GLY A 193 -10.78 12.31 -19.33
C GLY A 193 -10.20 11.26 -18.36
N GLU A 194 -9.31 11.65 -17.45
CA GLU A 194 -8.72 10.78 -16.43
C GLU A 194 -9.34 11.03 -15.05
N ARG A 195 -9.45 9.95 -14.25
CA ARG A 195 -9.96 10.03 -12.88
C ARG A 195 -8.79 10.24 -11.93
N PHE A 196 -8.83 11.33 -11.18
CA PHE A 196 -7.98 11.56 -10.00
C PHE A 196 -8.89 11.71 -8.79
N THR A 197 -8.58 10.99 -7.72
CA THR A 197 -9.34 11.01 -6.48
C THR A 197 -8.61 11.84 -5.42
N ARG A 198 -7.35 11.51 -5.16
CA ARG A 198 -6.50 12.07 -4.10
C ARG A 198 -5.04 11.67 -4.31
N ASP A 199 -4.14 12.29 -3.54
CA ASP A 199 -2.82 11.71 -3.26
C ASP A 199 -2.94 10.79 -2.02
N ALA A 200 -2.85 9.48 -2.26
CA ALA A 200 -2.91 8.43 -1.26
C ALA A 200 -1.52 8.04 -0.73
N SER A 201 -0.42 8.53 -1.33
CA SER A 201 0.94 8.07 -1.02
C SER A 201 1.29 8.23 0.46
N TYR A 202 0.99 9.40 1.05
CA TYR A 202 1.26 9.63 2.47
C TYR A 202 0.46 8.70 3.40
N GLU A 203 -0.80 8.43 3.06
CA GLU A 203 -1.69 7.61 3.89
C GLU A 203 -1.36 6.13 3.78
N GLU A 204 -1.27 5.57 2.57
CA GLU A 204 -1.03 4.13 2.42
C GLU A 204 0.37 3.73 2.91
N ILE A 205 1.37 4.59 2.72
CA ILE A 205 2.69 4.35 3.29
C ILE A 205 2.65 4.46 4.82
N PHE A 206 1.82 5.35 5.38
CA PHE A 206 1.58 5.37 6.82
C PHE A 206 0.86 4.09 7.30
N HIS A 207 -0.11 3.55 6.55
CA HIS A 207 -0.74 2.26 6.88
C HIS A 207 0.29 1.13 6.95
N LEU A 208 1.29 1.12 6.05
CA LEU A 208 2.40 0.17 6.14
C LEU A 208 3.21 0.36 7.44
N VAL A 209 3.62 1.59 7.74
CA VAL A 209 4.43 1.91 8.95
C VAL A 209 3.65 1.60 10.23
N HIS A 210 2.39 2.01 10.28
CA HIS A 210 1.52 1.81 11.42
C HIS A 210 1.23 0.31 11.64
N GLY A 211 0.78 -0.39 10.61
CA GLY A 211 0.36 -1.80 10.72
C GLY A 211 1.52 -2.78 10.87
N LYS A 212 2.69 -2.52 10.28
CA LYS A 212 3.83 -3.46 10.32
C LYS A 212 4.92 -3.07 11.32
N GLY A 213 4.83 -1.87 11.89
CA GLY A 213 5.78 -1.34 12.87
C GLY A 213 5.07 -0.82 14.13
N MET A 214 4.47 0.38 14.04
CA MET A 214 4.06 1.15 15.23
C MET A 214 3.05 0.43 16.12
N GLN A 215 2.05 -0.23 15.55
CA GLN A 215 1.03 -0.96 16.33
C GLN A 215 1.65 -1.99 17.28
N HIS A 216 2.79 -2.55 16.92
CA HIS A 216 3.49 -3.57 17.72
C HIS A 216 4.54 -2.99 18.66
N VAL A 217 5.18 -1.89 18.28
CA VAL A 217 6.32 -1.30 19.02
C VAL A 217 5.86 -0.22 19.99
N VAL A 218 4.82 0.53 19.64
CA VAL A 218 4.29 1.67 20.41
C VAL A 218 2.79 1.45 20.67
N PRO A 219 2.39 0.39 21.41
CA PRO A 219 0.98 0.04 21.60
C PRO A 219 0.17 1.13 22.33
N ALA A 220 0.82 1.96 23.14
CA ALA A 220 0.18 3.11 23.79
C ALA A 220 -0.34 4.14 22.76
N TYR A 221 0.48 4.49 21.76
CA TYR A 221 0.06 5.39 20.69
C TYR A 221 -1.08 4.80 19.86
N HIS A 222 -0.99 3.50 19.53
CA HIS A 222 -2.08 2.82 18.83
C HIS A 222 -3.40 2.87 19.61
N LYS A 223 -3.35 2.64 20.93
CA LYS A 223 -4.51 2.74 21.81
C LYS A 223 -5.10 4.15 21.83
N GLU A 224 -4.28 5.20 21.86
CA GLU A 224 -4.76 6.58 21.78
C GLU A 224 -5.48 6.87 20.45
N ILE A 225 -4.98 6.33 19.33
CA ILE A 225 -5.66 6.41 18.03
C ILE A 225 -7.03 5.73 18.10
N GLU A 226 -7.11 4.51 18.64
CA GLU A 226 -8.38 3.77 18.78
C GLU A 226 -9.38 4.52 19.68
N GLU A 227 -8.91 5.17 20.74
CA GLU A 227 -9.72 5.97 21.64
C GLU A 227 -10.23 7.23 20.97
N ALA A 228 -9.38 7.95 20.23
CA ALA A 228 -9.77 9.12 19.45
C ALA A 228 -10.81 8.76 18.37
N GLU A 229 -10.64 7.62 17.70
CA GLU A 229 -11.57 7.14 16.68
C GLU A 229 -12.98 6.89 17.26
N LYS A 230 -13.06 6.28 18.45
CA LYS A 230 -14.34 6.04 19.15
C LYS A 230 -15.09 7.33 19.47
N VAL A 231 -14.38 8.42 19.76
CA VAL A 231 -14.97 9.74 20.04
C VAL A 231 -15.52 10.38 18.76
N VAL A 232 -14.82 10.25 17.64
CA VAL A 232 -15.17 10.92 16.38
C VAL A 232 -16.28 10.19 15.60
N ARG A 233 -16.29 8.85 15.64
CA ARG A 233 -17.21 8.00 14.85
C ARG A 233 -18.72 8.36 15.04
N PRO A 234 -19.24 8.65 16.25
CA PRO A 234 -20.62 9.08 16.44
C PRO A 234 -20.93 10.46 15.84
N VAL A 235 -19.94 11.36 15.80
CA VAL A 235 -20.07 12.72 15.26
C VAL A 235 -20.16 12.67 13.74
N LEU A 236 -19.31 11.88 13.09
CA LEU A 236 -19.36 11.66 11.64
C LEU A 236 -20.68 11.00 11.20
N HIS A 237 -21.19 10.05 11.97
CA HIS A 237 -22.50 9.44 11.70
C HIS A 237 -23.66 10.45 11.75
N LYS A 238 -23.59 11.46 12.65
CA LYS A 238 -24.57 12.56 12.70
C LYS A 238 -24.44 13.51 11.52
N ILE A 239 -23.22 13.89 11.12
CA ILE A 239 -22.99 14.79 9.98
C ILE A 239 -23.41 14.12 8.66
N GLY A 240 -23.15 12.82 8.49
CA GLY A 240 -23.59 12.05 7.34
C GLY A 240 -25.11 12.01 7.18
N LYS A 241 -25.87 11.95 8.28
CA LYS A 241 -27.34 12.02 8.28
C LYS A 241 -27.90 13.42 7.95
N ILE A 242 -27.16 14.49 8.24
CA ILE A 242 -27.60 15.87 7.93
C ILE A 242 -27.45 16.17 6.44
N ARG A 243 -26.45 15.59 5.76
CA ARG A 243 -26.27 15.71 4.30
C ARG A 243 -27.23 14.86 3.45
N GLN A 244 -28.07 14.04 4.08
CA GLN A 244 -29.08 13.20 3.41
C GLN A 244 -30.51 13.78 3.50
N LYS A 245 -30.67 15.01 3.99
CA LYS A 245 -31.92 15.80 3.92
C LYS A 245 -31.72 16.96 2.96
#